data_AF-A0A532TN25-F1
#
_entry.id   AF-A0A532TN25-F1
#
_cell.length_a   1.000
_cell.length_b   1.000
_cell.length_c   1.000
_cell.angle_alpha   90.00
_cell.angle_beta   90.00
_cell.angle_gamma   90.00
#
_symmetry.space_group_name_H-M   'P 1'
#
loop_
_entity.id
_entity.type
_entity.pdbx_description
1 polymer ?
#
loop_
_entity_poly.entity_id
_entity_poly.type
_entity_poly.pdbx_seq_one_letter_code
_entity_poly.pdbx_strand_id
1 'polypeptide(L)' 'MEKKHEDKLEVEIREHSDADFFPEKCSSCGSEKIKRKTYKMRTIQDLGTPTICRRIRYEKVTFICKDC' A
#
# COMPACT_ATOMS: atom_id res chain seq x y z
N MET A 1 -2.53 45.50 -2.80
CA MET A 1 -3.36 44.29 -2.89
C MET A 1 -2.58 43.13 -2.32
N GLU A 2 -2.87 42.74 -1.08
CA GLU A 2 -2.26 41.57 -0.45
C GLU A 2 -2.81 40.31 -1.14
N LYS A 3 -1.99 39.67 -1.97
CA LYS A 3 -2.25 38.31 -2.43
C LYS A 3 -2.11 37.40 -1.21
N LYS A 4 -3.23 37.07 -0.57
CA LYS A 4 -3.30 35.94 0.35
C LYS A 4 -2.87 34.71 -0.45
N HIS A 5 -1.63 34.28 -0.28
CA HIS A 5 -1.21 32.96 -0.70
C HIS A 5 -2.06 32.00 0.14
N GLU A 6 -3.08 31.40 -0.48
CA GLU A 6 -3.66 30.19 0.07
C GLU A 6 -2.50 29.21 0.18
N ASP A 7 -2.07 28.93 1.41
CA ASP A 7 -1.17 27.83 1.72
C ASP A 7 -1.87 26.54 1.29
N LYS A 8 -1.78 26.24 -0.01
CA LYS A 8 -2.30 25.01 -0.59
C LYS A 8 -1.46 23.89 0.00
N LEU A 9 -2.07 23.13 0.90
CA LEU A 9 -1.51 21.89 1.41
C LEU A 9 -1.23 20.96 0.21
N GLU A 10 0.05 20.77 -0.10
CA GLU A 10 0.49 19.89 -1.17
C GLU A 10 0.56 18.45 -0.61
N VAL A 11 -0.17 17.54 -1.24
CA VAL A 11 -0.25 16.14 -0.80
C VAL A 11 0.29 15.24 -1.90
N GLU A 12 1.42 14.58 -1.62
CA GLU A 12 1.94 13.52 -2.49
C GLU A 12 1.30 12.18 -2.11
N ILE A 13 0.71 11.47 -3.07
CA ILE A 13 0.15 10.13 -2.86
C ILE A 13 1.08 9.10 -3.50
N ARG A 14 1.58 8.15 -2.70
CA ARG A 14 2.33 6.97 -3.19
C ARG A 14 1.56 5.69 -2.91
N GLU A 15 1.46 4.84 -3.93
CA GLU A 15 0.78 3.55 -3.85
C GLU A 15 1.75 2.42 -4.20
N HIS A 16 1.81 1.40 -3.34
CA HIS A 16 2.60 0.20 -3.54
C HIS A 16 1.70 -1.02 -3.34
N SER A 17 1.71 -1.99 -4.28
CA SER A 17 0.93 -3.23 -4.18
C SER A 17 1.76 -4.44 -4.57
N ASP A 18 1.64 -5.53 -3.79
CA ASP A 18 2.22 -6.84 -4.11
C ASP A 18 1.28 -7.72 -4.98
N ALA A 19 0.18 -7.15 -5.51
CA ALA A 19 -0.88 -7.89 -6.18
C ALA A 19 -0.48 -8.55 -7.52
N ASP A 20 0.73 -8.28 -8.02
CA ASP A 20 1.22 -8.75 -9.32
C ASP A 20 1.54 -10.26 -9.36
N PHE A 21 1.53 -10.94 -8.21
CA PHE A 21 1.88 -12.36 -8.12
C PHE A 21 0.73 -13.17 -7.50
N PHE A 22 -0.05 -13.89 -8.30
CA PHE A 22 -1.04 -14.87 -7.81
C PHE A 22 -0.52 -16.29 -8.08
N PRO A 23 -0.05 -17.04 -7.07
CA PRO A 23 0.35 -18.42 -7.27
C PRO A 23 -0.87 -19.30 -7.56
N GLU A 24 -0.81 -20.11 -8.61
CA GLU A 24 -1.86 -21.11 -8.92
C GLU A 24 -1.78 -22.32 -7.97
N LYS A 25 -0.57 -22.67 -7.52
CA LYS A 25 -0.30 -23.84 -6.66
C LYS A 25 0.65 -23.48 -5.52
N CYS A 26 0.47 -24.14 -4.38
CA CYS A 26 1.38 -23.99 -3.26
C CYS A 26 2.78 -24.49 -3.66
N SER A 27 3.80 -23.66 -3.46
CA SER A 27 5.19 -24.02 -3.77
C SER A 27 5.73 -25.17 -2.91
N SER A 28 5.10 -25.47 -1.78
CA SER A 28 5.53 -26.54 -0.87
C SER A 28 4.83 -27.88 -1.14
N CYS A 29 3.51 -27.90 -1.21
CA CYS A 29 2.73 -29.15 -1.33
C CYS A 29 2.01 -29.33 -2.68
N GLY A 30 2.09 -28.35 -3.58
CA GLY A 30 1.40 -28.38 -4.87
C GLY A 30 -0.13 -28.18 -4.80
N SER A 31 -0.69 -27.97 -3.60
CA SER A 31 -2.15 -27.78 -3.44
C SER A 31 -2.64 -26.49 -4.11
N GLU A 32 -3.81 -26.58 -4.74
CA GLU A 32 -4.55 -25.45 -5.32
C GLU A 32 -5.39 -24.71 -4.27
N LYS A 33 -5.47 -25.22 -3.03
CA LYS A 33 -6.22 -24.60 -1.93
C LYS A 33 -5.42 -23.47 -1.29
N ILE A 34 -5.21 -22.41 -2.06
CA ILE A 34 -4.52 -21.21 -1.62
C ILE A 34 -5.54 -20.15 -1.23
N LYS A 35 -5.36 -19.55 -0.05
CA LYS A 35 -6.15 -18.41 0.41
C LYS A 35 -5.32 -17.15 0.27
N ARG A 36 -5.83 -16.19 -0.50
CA ARG A 36 -5.31 -14.81 -0.54
C ARG A 36 -5.65 -14.10 0.76
N LYS A 37 -4.66 -13.41 1.34
CA LYS A 37 -4.80 -12.47 2.45
C LYS A 37 -4.22 -11.13 2.05
N THR A 38 -5.02 -10.09 2.13
CA THR A 38 -4.62 -8.72 1.78
C THR A 38 -4.54 -7.89 3.06
N TYR A 39 -3.42 -7.19 3.24
CA TYR A 39 -3.21 -6.24 4.31
C TYR A 39 -3.04 -4.85 3.71
N LYS A 40 -3.81 -3.89 4.20
CA LYS A 40 -3.72 -2.50 3.75
C LYS A 40 -3.18 -1.65 4.87
N MET A 41 -2.08 -0.95 4.61
CA MET A 41 -1.47 -0.02 5.55
C MET A 41 -1.50 1.39 4.95
N ARG A 42 -1.79 2.37 5.80
CA ARG A 42 -1.79 3.78 5.43
C ARG A 42 -0.88 4.51 6.40
N THR A 43 0.09 5.24 5.86
CA THR A 43 1.01 6.04 6.65
C THR A 43 1.03 7.46 6.10
N ILE A 44 1.15 8.43 7.01
CA ILE A 44 1.38 9.82 6.66
C ILE A 44 2.82 10.10 7.05
N GLN A 45 3.63 10.50 6.07
CA GLN A 45 5.01 10.90 6.25
C GLN A 45 5.07 12.44 6.21
N ASP A 46 5.58 13.02 7.29
CA ASP A 46 5.96 14.43 7.36
C ASP A 46 7.19 14.66 6.48
N LEU A 47 7.19 15.74 5.68
CA LEU A 47 8.28 16.09 4.78
C LEU A 47 9.12 17.27 5.28
N GLY A 48 8.96 17.67 6.55
CA GLY A 48 9.73 18.74 7.17
C GLY A 48 9.19 20.14 6.90
N THR A 49 8.00 20.24 6.31
CA THR A 49 7.26 21.50 6.13
C THR A 49 5.79 21.31 6.52
N PRO A 50 5.16 22.30 7.18
CA PRO A 50 3.77 22.19 7.64
C PRO A 50 2.76 22.17 6.48
N THR A 51 3.20 22.51 5.27
CA THR A 51 2.35 22.64 4.07
C THR A 51 2.45 21.44 3.13
N ILE A 52 3.37 20.49 3.35
CA ILE A 52 3.54 19.33 2.47
C ILE A 52 3.54 18.04 3.28
N CYS A 53 2.70 17.08 2.88
CA CYS A 53 2.72 15.75 3.46
C CYS A 53 2.68 14.68 2.37
N ARG A 54 3.26 13.51 2.68
CA ARG A 54 3.15 12.34 1.82
C ARG A 54 2.23 11.31 2.44
N ARG A 55 1.21 10.89 1.70
CA ARG A 55 0.34 9.77 2.07
C ARG A 55 0.83 8.53 1.34
N ILE A 56 1.30 7.56 2.09
CA ILE A 56 1.76 6.29 1.54
C ILE A 56 0.73 5.21 1.83
N ARG A 57 0.29 4.55 0.76
CA ARG A 57 -0.65 3.44 0.78
C ARG A 57 0.11 2.18 0.37
N TYR A 58 0.18 1.22 1.28
CA TYR A 58 0.75 -0.09 1.01
C TYR A 58 -0.35 -1.13 1.01
N GLU A 59 -0.40 -1.92 -0.06
CA GLU A 59 -1.19 -3.15 -0.13
C GLU A 59 -0.24 -4.35 -0.18
N LYS A 60 -0.19 -5.09 0.93
CA LYS A 60 0.55 -6.35 1.00
C LYS A 60 -0.39 -7.50 0.70
N VAL A 61 -0.08 -8.27 -0.33
CA VAL A 61 -0.82 -9.48 -0.69
C VAL A 61 0.01 -10.69 -0.28
N THR A 62 -0.58 -11.58 0.50
CA THR A 62 0.05 -12.83 0.94
C THR A 62 -0.84 -14.01 0.59
N PHE A 63 -0.22 -15.16 0.40
CA PHE A 63 -0.89 -16.40 0.02
C PHE A 63 -0.59 -17.45 1.07
N ILE A 64 -1.62 -18.11 1.56
CA ILE A 64 -1.50 -19.17 2.58
C ILE A 64 -2.11 -20.43 2.02
N CYS A 65 -1.36 -21.52 2.03
CA CYS A 65 -1.92 -22.84 1.75
C CYS A 65 -2.83 -23.27 2.90
N LYS A 66 -3.98 -23.88 2.58
CA LYS A 66 -4.86 -24.45 3.61
C LYS A 66 -4.48 -25.86 4.04
N ASP A 67 -3.63 -26.54 3.25
CA ASP A 67 -3.29 -27.94 3.47
C ASP A 67 -1.92 -28.12 4.16
N CYS A 68 -1.04 -27.10 4.18
CA CYS A 68 0.26 -27.13 4.85
C CYS A 68 0.61 -25.79 5.52
#